data_AF-A0A4Q1JYS1-F1
#
_entry.id   AF-A0A4Q1JYS1-F1
#
_cell.length_a   1.000
_cell.length_b   1.000
_cell.length_c   1.000
_cell.angle_alpha   90.00
_cell.angle_beta   90.00
_cell.angle_gamma   90.00
#
_symmetry.space_group_name_H-M   'P 1'
#
loop_
_entity.id
_entity.type
_entity.pdbx_description
1 polymer ?
#
loop_
_entity_poly.entity_id
_entity_poly.type
_entity_poly.pdbx_seq_one_letter_code
_entity_poly.pdbx_strand_id
1 'polypeptide(L)'
;MKRHSKTMRYPLPLLALAAISAAGMAFSASAIDWGREAHREDSETCRRMGAEHGERYTDCMLQQQRRRDDALLDASRQQRNNAEAARDNVETVRRMRCNREAERARERGDRPPRCT
;
A
#
# COMPACT_ATOMS: atom_id res chain seq x y z
N MET A 1 -14.58 56.64 -13.47
CA MET A 1 -13.91 55.67 -14.37
C MET A 1 -14.26 54.26 -13.90
N LYS A 2 -15.12 53.52 -14.62
CA LYS A 2 -15.53 52.15 -14.25
C LYS A 2 -14.49 51.15 -14.80
N ARG A 3 -13.72 50.49 -13.92
CA ARG A 3 -12.82 49.39 -14.32
C ARG A 3 -13.64 48.12 -14.50
N HIS A 4 -13.87 47.73 -15.74
CA HIS A 4 -14.38 46.40 -16.06
C HIS A 4 -13.27 45.35 -15.83
N SER A 5 -13.36 44.60 -14.73
CA SER A 5 -12.53 43.41 -14.55
C SER A 5 -13.03 42.31 -15.49
N LYS A 6 -12.24 41.95 -16.50
CA LYS A 6 -12.52 40.81 -17.36
C LYS A 6 -12.32 39.54 -16.53
N THR A 7 -13.41 38.89 -16.11
CA THR A 7 -13.35 37.53 -15.57
C THR A 7 -13.00 36.59 -16.71
N MET A 8 -11.74 36.17 -16.74
CA MET A 8 -11.19 35.23 -17.71
C MET A 8 -11.83 33.86 -17.44
N ARG A 9 -12.89 33.55 -18.19
CA ARG A 9 -13.57 32.24 -18.16
C ARG A 9 -12.73 31.26 -18.98
N TYR A 10 -11.80 30.57 -18.32
CA TYR A 10 -11.08 29.46 -18.92
C TYR A 10 -12.06 28.30 -19.18
N PRO A 11 -12.07 27.69 -20.38
CA PRO A 11 -12.98 26.59 -20.67
C PRO A 11 -12.60 25.39 -19.80
N LEU A 12 -13.61 24.79 -19.15
CA LEU A 12 -13.51 23.57 -18.32
C LEU A 12 -12.57 22.47 -18.86
N PRO A 13 -12.50 22.15 -20.17
CA PRO A 13 -11.56 21.15 -20.68
C PRO A 13 -10.08 21.53 -20.51
N LEU A 14 -9.71 22.82 -20.53
CA LEU A 14 -8.33 23.26 -20.31
C LEU A 14 -7.89 23.11 -18.85
N LEU A 15 -8.82 23.32 -17.90
CA LEU A 15 -8.57 23.08 -16.48
C LEU A 15 -8.41 21.59 -16.18
N ALA A 16 -9.20 20.73 -16.82
CA ALA A 16 -9.07 19.27 -16.68
C ALA A 16 -7.73 18.74 -17.24
N LEU A 17 -7.29 19.21 -18.40
CA LEU A 17 -5.99 18.85 -18.98
C LEU A 17 -4.81 19.34 -18.13
N ALA A 18 -4.90 20.54 -17.56
CA ALA A 18 -3.88 21.06 -16.66
C ALA A 18 -3.78 20.23 -15.37
N ALA A 19 -4.91 19.78 -14.82
CA ALA A 19 -4.93 18.94 -13.62
C ALA A 19 -4.30 17.56 -13.85
N ILE A 20 -4.57 16.92 -15.01
CA ILE A 20 -3.98 15.63 -15.36
C ILE A 20 -2.46 15.75 -15.58
N SER A 21 -2.02 16.82 -16.25
CA SER A 21 -0.60 17.10 -16.48
C SER A 21 0.16 17.34 -15.16
N ALA A 22 -0.44 18.10 -14.24
CA ALA A 22 0.15 18.39 -12.94
C ALA A 22 0.27 17.12 -12.06
N ALA A 23 -0.74 16.23 -12.10
CA ALA A 23 -0.68 14.96 -11.40
C ALA A 23 0.44 14.03 -11.91
N GLY A 24 0.66 13.99 -13.23
CA GLY A 24 1.74 13.21 -13.83
C GLY A 24 3.15 13.67 -13.45
N MET A 25 3.36 14.98 -13.33
CA MET A 25 4.65 15.56 -12.90
C MET A 25 4.91 15.39 -11.40
N ALA A 26 3.86 15.49 -10.56
CA ALA A 26 4.01 15.29 -9.12
C ALA A 26 4.41 13.85 -8.76
N PHE A 27 3.90 12.87 -9.51
CA PHE A 27 4.20 11.45 -9.27
C PHE A 27 5.63 11.07 -9.69
N SER A 28 6.16 11.71 -10.73
CA SER A 28 7.54 11.49 -11.17
C SER A 28 8.54 12.21 -10.27
N ALA A 29 8.21 13.40 -9.77
CA ALA A 29 9.05 14.11 -8.80
C ALA A 29 9.19 13.35 -7.47
N SER A 30 8.09 12.79 -6.93
CA SER A 30 8.13 12.05 -5.66
C SER A 30 8.90 10.73 -5.76
N ALA A 31 8.82 10.03 -6.89
CA ALA A 31 9.57 8.79 -7.12
C ALA A 31 11.09 9.04 -7.22
N ILE A 32 11.50 10.14 -7.87
CA ILE A 32 12.91 10.54 -7.98
C ILE A 32 13.47 10.93 -6.60
N ASP A 33 12.66 11.62 -5.79
CA ASP A 33 13.07 12.05 -4.46
C ASP A 33 13.25 10.86 -3.50
N TRP A 34 12.33 9.89 -3.57
CA TRP A 34 12.44 8.66 -2.78
C TRP A 34 13.68 7.82 -3.15
N GLY A 35 13.97 7.65 -4.44
CA GLY A 35 15.15 6.91 -4.89
C GLY A 35 16.46 7.57 -4.47
N ARG A 36 16.50 8.91 -4.44
CA ARG A 36 17.66 9.68 -3.98
C ARG A 36 17.87 9.53 -2.48
N GLU A 37 16.82 9.65 -1.68
CA GLU A 37 16.96 9.52 -0.22
C GLU A 37 17.32 8.07 0.17
N ALA A 38 16.70 7.07 -0.45
CA ALA A 38 17.05 5.67 -0.21
C ALA A 38 18.52 5.38 -0.54
N HIS A 39 19.03 5.92 -1.65
CA HIS A 39 20.45 5.80 -1.98
C HIS A 39 21.35 6.50 -0.96
N ARG A 40 20.93 7.65 -0.43
CA ARG A 40 21.67 8.40 0.59
C ARG A 40 21.76 7.61 1.90
N GLU A 41 20.64 7.06 2.34
CA GLU A 41 20.54 6.22 3.54
C GLU A 41 21.37 4.93 3.42
N ASP A 42 21.32 4.28 2.26
CA ASP A 42 22.15 3.11 1.98
C ASP A 42 23.64 3.42 2.01
N SER A 43 24.02 4.54 1.38
CA SER A 43 25.41 4.98 1.34
C SER A 43 25.95 5.23 2.75
N GLU A 44 25.14 5.86 3.62
CA GLU A 44 25.47 6.05 5.03
C GLU A 44 25.58 4.72 5.78
N THR A 45 24.68 3.78 5.51
CA THR A 45 24.69 2.45 6.11
C THR A 45 25.94 1.66 5.71
N CYS A 46 26.27 1.65 4.42
CA CYS A 46 27.45 0.96 3.89
C CYS A 46 28.74 1.55 4.45
N ARG A 47 28.84 2.88 4.52
CA ARG A 47 29.96 3.57 5.18
C ARG A 47 30.08 3.18 6.65
N ARG A 48 28.96 3.13 7.40
CA ARG A 48 28.95 2.69 8.80
C ARG A 48 29.39 1.22 8.98
N MET A 49 29.15 0.38 7.97
CA MET A 49 29.61 -1.02 7.93
C MET A 49 31.07 -1.16 7.46
N GLY A 50 31.80 -0.06 7.27
CA GLY A 50 33.20 -0.08 6.83
C GLY A 50 33.38 -0.43 5.36
N ALA A 51 32.31 -0.33 4.56
CA ALA A 51 32.36 -0.41 3.11
C ALA A 51 32.26 1.02 2.57
N GLU A 52 33.39 1.73 2.47
CA GLU A 52 33.37 3.15 2.06
C GLU A 52 33.59 3.35 0.55
N HIS A 53 34.36 2.46 -0.09
CA HIS A 53 34.66 2.54 -1.52
C HIS A 53 34.99 1.16 -2.11
N GLY A 54 35.07 1.11 -3.44
CA GLY A 54 35.46 -0.09 -4.19
C GLY A 54 34.38 -1.18 -4.18
N GLU A 55 34.80 -2.41 -4.47
CA GLU A 55 33.92 -3.57 -4.64
C GLU A 55 33.03 -3.81 -3.42
N ARG A 56 33.58 -3.69 -2.21
CA ARG A 56 32.82 -3.84 -0.95
C ARG A 56 31.68 -2.83 -0.81
N TYR A 57 31.89 -1.59 -1.27
CA TYR A 57 30.82 -0.58 -1.26
C TYR A 57 29.72 -0.94 -2.24
N THR A 58 30.09 -1.33 -3.46
CA THR A 58 29.13 -1.77 -4.48
C THR A 58 28.31 -2.98 -4.01
N ASP A 59 28.96 -3.98 -3.43
CA ASP A 59 28.29 -5.17 -2.90
C ASP A 59 27.32 -4.82 -1.77
N CYS A 60 27.72 -3.92 -0.87
CA CYS A 60 26.85 -3.43 0.18
C CYS A 60 25.62 -2.72 -0.40
N MET A 61 25.81 -1.79 -1.33
CA MET A 61 24.71 -1.06 -1.98
C MET A 61 23.73 -2.01 -2.69
N LEU A 62 24.26 -3.02 -3.40
CA LEU A 62 23.43 -4.04 -4.05
C LEU A 62 22.67 -4.92 -3.05
N GLN A 63 23.24 -5.20 -1.89
CA GLN A 63 22.53 -5.89 -0.82
C GLN A 63 21.43 -5.03 -0.22
N GLN A 64 21.66 -3.73 -0.02
CA GLN A 64 20.62 -2.83 0.49
C GLN A 64 19.46 -2.69 -0.50
N GLN A 65 19.76 -2.58 -1.79
CA GLN A 65 18.74 -2.58 -2.83
C GLN A 65 17.90 -3.86 -2.80
N ARG A 66 18.54 -5.03 -2.77
CA ARG A 66 17.84 -6.32 -2.66
C ARG A 66 16.96 -6.41 -1.42
N ARG A 67 17.45 -5.96 -0.26
CA ARG A 67 16.67 -5.93 0.98
C ARG A 67 15.39 -5.09 0.84
N ARG A 68 15.45 -3.94 0.15
CA ARG A 68 14.25 -3.13 -0.11
C ARG A 68 13.28 -3.81 -1.06
N ASP A 69 13.80 -4.37 -2.14
CA ASP A 69 12.97 -5.05 -3.13
C ASP A 69 12.25 -6.26 -2.50
N ASP A 70 12.96 -7.04 -1.69
CA ASP A 70 12.40 -8.16 -0.94
C ASP A 70 11.38 -7.70 0.11
N ALA A 71 11.67 -6.62 0.84
CA ALA A 71 10.74 -6.06 1.83
C ALA A 71 9.41 -5.64 1.21
N LEU A 72 9.43 -5.10 -0.02
CA LEU A 72 8.22 -4.72 -0.76
C LEU A 72 7.39 -5.97 -1.10
N LEU A 73 8.04 -7.04 -1.57
CA LEU A 73 7.39 -8.30 -1.90
C LEU A 73 6.80 -8.97 -0.66
N ASP A 74 7.54 -8.99 0.44
CA ASP A 74 7.09 -9.58 1.71
C ASP A 74 5.94 -8.79 2.32
N ALA A 75 5.98 -7.45 2.26
CA ALA A 75 4.84 -6.63 2.70
C ALA A 75 3.57 -6.95 1.90
N SER A 76 3.68 -7.11 0.58
CA SER A 76 2.55 -7.51 -0.27
C SER A 76 2.02 -8.90 0.08
N ARG A 77 2.91 -9.88 0.28
CA ARG A 77 2.55 -11.23 0.72
C ARG A 77 1.86 -11.22 2.07
N GLN A 78 2.41 -10.47 3.04
CA GLN A 78 1.83 -10.33 4.37
C GLN A 78 0.41 -9.73 4.30
N GLN A 79 0.20 -8.71 3.47
CA GLN A 79 -1.14 -8.13 3.28
C GLN A 79 -2.14 -9.14 2.73
N ARG A 80 -1.75 -9.96 1.74
CA ARG A 80 -2.60 -11.02 1.20
C ARG A 80 -2.95 -12.07 2.25
N ASN A 81 -1.95 -12.54 2.99
CA ASN A 81 -2.14 -13.52 4.06
C ASN A 81 -3.05 -12.98 5.17
N ASN A 82 -2.86 -11.72 5.56
CA ASN A 82 -3.71 -11.06 6.56
C ASN A 82 -5.16 -10.94 6.09
N ALA A 83 -5.38 -10.62 4.82
CA ALA A 83 -6.72 -10.51 4.24
C ALA A 83 -7.41 -11.88 4.16
N GLU A 84 -6.67 -12.93 3.81
CA GLU A 84 -7.16 -14.31 3.81
C GLU A 84 -7.51 -14.78 5.23
N ALA A 85 -6.60 -14.60 6.19
CA ALA A 85 -6.85 -14.93 7.59
C ALA A 85 -8.06 -14.15 8.15
N ALA A 86 -8.25 -12.89 7.79
CA ALA A 86 -9.42 -12.13 8.20
C ALA A 86 -10.73 -12.72 7.65
N ARG A 87 -10.75 -13.14 6.38
CA ARG A 87 -11.92 -13.80 5.77
C ARG A 87 -12.24 -15.12 6.46
N ASP A 88 -11.22 -15.94 6.69
CA ASP A 88 -11.37 -17.24 7.35
C ASP A 88 -11.88 -17.09 8.78
N ASN A 89 -11.40 -16.08 9.51
CA ASN A 89 -11.88 -15.77 10.86
C ASN A 89 -13.36 -15.35 10.86
N VAL A 90 -13.78 -14.52 9.90
CA VAL A 90 -15.19 -14.12 9.77
C VAL A 90 -16.07 -15.32 9.47
N GLU A 91 -15.66 -16.19 8.54
CA GLU A 91 -16.41 -17.40 8.20
C GLU A 91 -16.46 -18.38 9.38
N THR A 92 -15.35 -18.53 10.11
CA THR A 92 -15.29 -19.34 11.33
C THR A 92 -16.28 -18.85 12.38
N VAL A 93 -16.30 -17.54 12.66
CA VAL A 93 -17.24 -16.94 13.62
C VAL A 93 -18.69 -17.12 13.17
N ARG A 94 -18.96 -16.92 11.88
CA ARG A 94 -20.28 -17.14 11.28
C ARG A 94 -20.73 -18.59 11.48
N ARG A 95 -19.86 -19.56 11.22
CA ARG A 95 -20.13 -20.99 11.39
C ARG A 95 -20.36 -21.36 12.85
N MET A 96 -19.54 -20.85 13.76
CA MET A 96 -19.71 -21.04 15.21
C MET A 96 -21.07 -20.50 15.68
N ARG A 97 -21.45 -19.31 15.23
CA ARG A 97 -22.74 -18.72 15.57
C ARG A 97 -23.90 -19.58 15.06
N CYS A 98 -23.86 -19.99 13.79
CA CYS A 98 -24.90 -20.84 13.22
C CYS A 98 -25.01 -22.19 13.97
N ASN A 99 -23.88 -22.82 14.29
CA ASN A 99 -23.87 -24.07 15.04
C ASN A 99 -24.49 -23.92 16.44
N ARG A 100 -24.19 -22.83 17.16
CA ARG A 100 -24.83 -22.54 18.45
C ARG A 100 -26.34 -22.30 18.32
N GLU A 101 -26.78 -21.61 17.28
CA GLU A 101 -28.21 -21.41 17.02
C GLU A 101 -28.91 -22.73 16.67
N ALA A 102 -28.26 -23.61 15.92
CA ALA A 102 -28.75 -24.94 15.60
C ALA A 102 -28.83 -25.87 16.81
N GLU A 103 -27.85 -25.81 17.71
CA GLU A 103 -27.88 -26.54 18.98
C GLU A 103 -29.07 -26.11 19.84
N ARG A 104 -29.25 -24.79 20.04
CA ARG A 104 -30.40 -24.23 20.77
C ARG A 104 -31.75 -24.60 20.15
N ALA A 105 -31.84 -24.70 18.82
CA ALA A 105 -33.06 -25.12 18.15
C ALA A 105 -33.40 -26.58 18.47
N ARG A 106 -32.40 -27.47 18.44
CA ARG A 106 -32.58 -28.90 18.79
C ARG A 106 -33.03 -29.07 20.24
N GLU A 107 -32.46 -28.30 21.18
CA GLU A 107 -32.85 -28.33 22.59
C GLU A 107 -34.32 -27.94 22.80
N ARG A 108 -34.85 -27.03 21.99
CA ARG A 108 -36.28 -26.65 22.01
C ARG A 108 -37.19 -27.63 21.27
N GLY A 109 -36.63 -28.62 20.56
CA GLY A 109 -37.38 -29.51 19.68
C GLY A 109 -37.71 -28.90 18.31
N ASP A 110 -37.14 -27.74 17.97
CA ASP A 110 -37.33 -27.07 16.68
C ASP A 110 -36.42 -27.69 15.59
N ARG A 111 -36.78 -27.49 14.31
CA ARG A 111 -35.92 -27.84 13.19
C ARG A 111 -34.70 -26.89 13.12
N PRO A 112 -33.46 -27.40 13.12
CA PRO A 112 -32.27 -26.53 13.11
C PRO A 112 -32.02 -25.88 11.72
N PRO A 113 -31.45 -24.66 11.70
CA PRO A 113 -30.98 -24.01 10.47
C PRO A 113 -29.82 -24.78 9.83
N ARG A 114 -29.64 -24.60 8.51
CA ARG A 114 -28.50 -25.16 7.77
C ARG A 114 -27.30 -24.21 7.85
N CYS A 115 -26.19 -24.72 8.36
CA CYS A 115 -24.92 -24.01 8.44
C CYS A 115 -24.04 -24.46 7.27
N THR A 116 -24.06 -23.70 6.17
CA THR A 116 -23.15 -23.85 5.02
C THR A 116 -22.18 -22.71 4.97
#